data_AF-A0A9D8G1R0-F1
#
_entry.id   AF-A0A9D8G1R0-F1
#
_cell.length_a   1.000
_cell.length_b   1.000
_cell.length_c   1.000
_cell.angle_alpha   90.00
_cell.angle_beta   90.00
_cell.angle_gamma   90.00
#
_symmetry.space_group_name_H-M   'P 1'
#
loop_
_entity.id
_entity.type
_entity.pdbx_description
1 polymer ?
#
loop_
_entity_poly.entity_id
_entity_poly.type
_entity_poly.pdbx_seq_one_letter_code
_entity_poly.pdbx_strand_id
1 'polypeptide(L)'
;MQGACQPVSFADPNLEVAIRKAIASAKPHLYADYGDTYQGDIYAYMLDEVTELYAGRQNIADLSGLEYCTHLRSLQLDFNN
;
A
#
# COMPACT_ATOMS: atom_id res chain seq x y z
N MET A 1 21.37 -6.54 -11.63
CA MET A 1 19.89 -6.39 -11.65
C MET A 1 19.32 -7.34 -10.62
N GLN A 2 19.30 -6.94 -9.34
CA GLN A 2 18.67 -7.68 -8.25
C GLN A 2 17.99 -6.62 -7.40
N GLY A 3 16.66 -6.56 -7.44
CA GLY A 3 15.90 -5.57 -6.67
C GLY A 3 14.39 -5.82 -6.63
N ALA A 4 13.86 -6.80 -7.37
CA ALA A 4 12.43 -6.92 -7.63
C ALA A 4 11.67 -7.98 -6.82
N CYS A 5 12.29 -8.79 -5.94
CA CYS A 5 11.60 -9.93 -5.30
C CYS A 5 11.63 -9.95 -3.77
N GLN A 6 11.87 -8.83 -3.09
CA GLN A 6 11.64 -8.81 -1.64
C GLN A 6 10.18 -8.40 -1.36
N PRO A 7 9.41 -9.25 -0.65
CA PRO A 7 8.10 -8.86 -0.17
C PRO A 7 8.26 -7.75 0.88
N VAL A 8 7.38 -6.78 0.83
CA VAL A 8 7.27 -5.69 1.80
C VAL A 8 6.18 -6.06 2.79
N SER A 9 6.51 -6.06 4.07
CA SER A 9 5.57 -6.28 5.16
C SER A 9 5.18 -4.96 5.81
N PHE A 10 3.90 -4.81 6.13
CA PHE A 10 3.37 -3.67 6.87
C PHE A 10 3.06 -4.12 8.29
N ALA A 11 3.59 -3.40 9.29
CA ALA A 11 3.38 -3.76 10.70
C ALA A 11 1.92 -3.55 11.13
N ASP A 12 1.27 -2.53 10.57
CA ASP A 12 -0.15 -2.24 10.77
C ASP A 12 -1.01 -2.92 9.70
N PRO A 13 -1.95 -3.80 10.08
CA PRO A 13 -2.81 -4.48 9.13
C PRO A 13 -3.78 -3.53 8.41
N ASN A 14 -4.19 -2.43 9.03
CA ASN A 14 -5.06 -1.44 8.39
C ASN A 14 -4.28 -0.62 7.35
N LEU A 15 -2.99 -0.37 7.60
CA LEU A 15 -2.11 0.21 6.58
C LEU A 15 -1.93 -0.74 5.40
N GLU A 16 -1.69 -2.03 5.66
CA GLU A 16 -1.57 -3.03 4.60
C GLU A 16 -2.81 -3.04 3.70
N VAL A 17 -4.00 -3.06 4.29
CA VAL A 17 -5.28 -3.00 3.57
C VAL A 17 -5.40 -1.71 2.75
N ALA A 18 -5.04 -0.56 3.33
CA ALA A 18 -5.07 0.72 2.61
C ALA A 18 -4.12 0.74 1.41
N ILE A 19 -2.93 0.16 1.55
CA ILE A 19 -1.95 0.01 0.47
C ILE A 19 -2.48 -0.91 -0.63
N ARG A 20 -3.09 -2.04 -0.28
CA ARG A 20 -3.71 -2.95 -1.26
C ARG A 20 -4.76 -2.25 -2.11
N LYS A 21 -5.60 -1.41 -1.49
CA LYS A 21 -6.57 -0.57 -2.20
C LYS A 21 -5.90 0.44 -3.12
N ALA A 22 -4.81 1.06 -2.67
CA ALA A 22 -4.07 2.03 -3.47
C ALA A 22 -3.43 1.37 -4.71
N ILE A 23 -2.84 0.17 -4.55
CA ILE A 23 -2.29 -0.63 -5.66
C ILE A 23 -3.40 -0.98 -6.68
N ALA A 24 -4.54 -1.49 -6.20
CA ALA A 24 -5.69 -1.82 -7.04
C ALA A 24 -6.19 -0.59 -7.82
N SER A 25 -6.21 0.57 -7.17
CA SER A 25 -6.63 1.84 -7.78
C SER A 25 -5.64 2.36 -8.82
N ALA A 26 -4.34 2.14 -8.62
CA ALA A 26 -3.29 2.58 -9.56
C ALA A 26 -3.28 1.77 -10.87
N LYS A 27 -3.57 0.46 -10.80
CA LYS A 27 -3.67 -0.42 -11.99
C LYS A 27 -4.89 -1.35 -11.89
N PRO A 28 -6.11 -0.82 -12.08
CA PRO A 28 -7.34 -1.62 -11.95
C PRO A 28 -7.41 -2.78 -12.95
N HIS A 29 -6.70 -2.68 -14.08
CA HIS A 29 -6.62 -3.74 -15.10
C HIS A 29 -5.63 -4.86 -14.78
N LEU A 30 -4.69 -4.66 -13.84
CA LEU A 30 -3.69 -5.66 -13.45
C LEU A 30 -3.98 -6.29 -12.09
N TYR A 31 -4.60 -5.53 -11.18
CA TYR A 31 -4.80 -5.92 -9.78
C TYR A 31 -6.26 -5.79 -9.36
N ALA A 32 -7.20 -6.15 -10.24
CA ALA A 32 -8.64 -6.07 -9.96
C ALA A 32 -9.06 -6.89 -8.72
N ASP A 33 -8.31 -7.96 -8.41
CA ASP A 33 -8.56 -8.82 -7.24
C ASP A 33 -7.88 -8.31 -5.97
N TYR A 34 -7.03 -7.28 -6.04
CA TYR A 34 -6.43 -6.65 -4.86
C TYR A 34 -7.46 -5.77 -4.16
N GLY A 35 -7.62 -5.95 -2.86
CA GLY A 35 -8.60 -5.25 -2.04
C GLY A 35 -8.58 -5.76 -0.61
N ASP A 36 -9.67 -5.53 0.13
CA ASP A 36 -9.81 -5.89 1.56
C ASP A 36 -9.57 -7.37 1.87
N THR A 37 -9.76 -8.25 0.87
CA THR A 37 -9.71 -9.71 1.06
C THR A 37 -8.51 -10.39 0.41
N TYR A 38 -7.62 -9.64 -0.25
CA TYR A 38 -6.48 -10.22 -0.95
C TYR A 38 -5.33 -10.52 0.00
N GLN A 39 -4.84 -11.76 -0.01
CA GLN A 39 -3.82 -12.26 0.93
C GLN A 39 -2.44 -12.53 0.30
N GLY A 40 -2.22 -12.15 -0.96
CA GLY A 40 -0.91 -12.33 -1.59
C GLY A 40 0.13 -11.32 -1.11
N ASP A 41 1.41 -11.64 -1.27
CA ASP A 41 2.51 -10.76 -0.87
C ASP A 41 2.48 -9.44 -1.64
N ILE A 42 2.85 -8.35 -0.96
CA ILE A 42 3.08 -7.05 -1.59
C ILE A 42 4.55 -6.95 -1.95
N TYR A 43 4.87 -6.61 -3.20
CA TYR A 43 6.26 -6.45 -3.64
C TYR A 43 6.57 -4.99 -3.90
N ALA A 44 7.85 -4.59 -3.73
CA ALA A 44 8.30 -3.21 -3.91
C ALA A 44 7.88 -2.59 -5.26
N TYR A 45 7.93 -3.35 -6.35
CA TYR A 45 7.53 -2.85 -7.67
C TYR A 45 6.03 -2.49 -7.77
N MET A 46 5.17 -3.08 -6.92
CA MET A 46 3.75 -2.72 -6.87
C MET A 46 3.56 -1.35 -6.20
N LEU A 47 4.47 -1.00 -5.29
CA LEU A 47 4.44 0.26 -4.53
C LEU A 47 5.00 1.44 -5.34
N ASP A 48 5.87 1.17 -6.33
CA ASP A 48 6.36 2.19 -7.26
C ASP A 48 5.23 2.85 -8.07
N GLU A 49 4.11 2.15 -8.28
CA GLU A 49 2.95 2.66 -9.00
C GLU A 49 1.97 3.44 -8.10
N VAL A 50 2.15 3.38 -6.77
CA VAL A 50 1.30 4.08 -5.80
C VAL A 50 1.73 5.54 -5.71
N THR A 51 0.90 6.42 -6.27
CA THR A 51 1.12 7.88 -6.26
C THR A 51 0.23 8.62 -5.27
N GLU A 52 -0.86 8.00 -4.83
CA GLU A 52 -1.83 8.59 -3.91
C GLU A 52 -2.28 7.54 -2.89
N LEU A 53 -2.31 7.94 -1.61
CA LEU A 53 -2.82 7.11 -0.51
C LEU A 53 -3.80 7.92 0.32
N TYR A 54 -5.07 7.54 0.26
CA TYR A 54 -6.14 8.10 1.07
C TYR A 54 -6.58 7.08 2.13
N ALA A 55 -6.04 7.19 3.33
CA ALA A 55 -6.21 6.23 4.43
C ALA A 55 -6.61 6.91 5.74
N GLY A 56 -7.49 7.92 5.65
CA GLY A 56 -8.08 8.57 6.83
C GLY A 56 -9.10 7.68 7.54
N ARG A 57 -9.20 7.81 8.86
CA ARG A 57 -10.15 7.09 9.74
C ARG A 57 -10.03 5.56 9.64
N GLN A 58 -8.82 5.04 9.42
CA GLN A 58 -8.55 3.60 9.26
C GLN A 58 -7.95 2.97 10.52
N ASN A 59 -7.82 3.72 11.62
CA ASN A 59 -7.23 3.22 12.87
C ASN A 59 -5.80 2.69 12.68
N ILE A 60 -5.03 3.35 11.80
CA ILE A 60 -3.62 3.05 11.55
C ILE A 60 -2.80 3.63 12.72
N ALA A 61 -1.91 2.84 13.29
CA ALA A 61 -1.02 3.21 14.39
C ALA A 61 0.47 3.05 14.05
N ASP A 62 0.80 2.24 13.02
CA ASP A 62 2.17 2.07 12.55
C ASP A 62 2.26 2.33 11.04
N LEU A 63 3.21 3.20 10.65
CA LEU A 63 3.45 3.60 9.26
C LEU A 63 4.61 2.84 8.60
N SER A 64 5.23 1.90 9.32
CA SER A 64 6.33 1.08 8.80
C SER A 64 5.91 0.31 7.56
N GLY A 65 6.71 0.41 6.50
CA GLY A 65 6.42 -0.11 5.17
C GLY A 65 5.99 0.99 4.18
N LEU A 66 5.52 2.15 4.65
CA LEU A 66 5.14 3.26 3.78
C LEU A 66 6.35 3.88 3.05
N GLU A 67 7.55 3.76 3.61
CA GLU A 67 8.80 4.25 3.02
C GLU A 67 9.14 3.62 1.66
N TYR A 68 8.54 2.46 1.34
CA TYR A 68 8.69 1.81 0.04
C TYR A 68 7.80 2.42 -1.04
N CYS A 69 6.82 3.27 -0.69
CA CYS A 69 6.00 4.01 -1.65
C CYS A 69 6.74 5.25 -2.17
N THR A 70 7.86 5.04 -2.87
CA THR A 70 8.82 6.10 -3.24
C THR A 70 8.28 7.15 -4.20
N HIS A 71 7.20 6.83 -4.92
CA HIS A 71 6.53 7.72 -5.87
C HIS A 71 5.26 8.39 -5.32
N LEU A 72 5.00 8.25 -4.02
CA LEU A 72 3.83 8.83 -3.35
C LEU A 72 3.89 10.38 -3.40
N ARG A 73 2.82 11.00 -3.91
CA ARG A 73 2.67 12.46 -4.07
C ARG A 73 1.56 13.03 -3.19
N SER A 74 0.52 12.24 -2.95
CA SER A 74 -0.62 12.61 -2.10
C SER A 74 -0.76 11.61 -0.97
N LEU A 75 -0.76 12.09 0.27
CA LEU A 75 -0.90 11.27 1.47
C LEU A 75 -1.93 11.92 2.40
N GLN A 76 -3.00 11.18 2.69
CA GLN A 76 -4.03 11.59 3.62
C GLN A 76 -4.22 10.50 4.70
N LEU A 77 -3.91 10.85 5.94
CA LEU A 77 -3.94 9.96 7.13
C LEU A 77 -4.78 10.55 8.28
N ASP A 78 -5.71 11.45 7.99
CA ASP A 78 -6.49 12.14 9.01
C ASP A 78 -7.28 11.18 9.90
N PHE A 79 -7.34 11.48 11.21
CA PHE A 79 -8.05 10.67 12.21
C PHE A 79 -7.54 9.22 12.35
N ASN A 80 -6.22 9.03 12.34
CA ASN A 80 -5.51 7.81 12.76
C ASN A 80 -4.89 7.99 14.17
N ASN A 81 -4.28 6.94 14.75
CA ASN A 81 -3.79 6.93 16.14
C ASN A 81 -2.32 7.33 16.28
#